data_AF-A0A3D2MC74-F1
#
_entry.id   AF-A0A3D2MC74-F1
#
_cell.length_a   1.000
_cell.length_b   1.000
_cell.length_c   1.000
_cell.angle_alpha   90.00
_cell.angle_beta   90.00
_cell.angle_gamma   90.00
#
_symmetry.space_group_name_H-M   'P 1'
#
loop_
_entity.id
_entity.type
_entity.pdbx_description
1 polymer ?
#
loop_
_entity_poly.entity_id
_entity_poly.type
_entity_poly.pdbx_seq_one_letter_code
_entity_poly.pdbx_strand_id
1 'polypeptide(L)'
;LEDGVIVGAGAKILGPFTVGAGAKVGSNAVVTRAVPAGATAVGIPGRVIVKSDDEQEAKRKAIAEKIGFDAYGVTEDMPDPVARAIGQLLDHVQAVEERMEGMCEALTALGSDYCAKQMPELREEDFAEVKDAGDEPRS
;
A
#
# COMPACT_ATOMS: atom_id res chain seq x y z
N LEU A 1 22.27 19.13 -6.17
CA LEU A 1 21.08 18.42 -6.67
C LEU A 1 21.37 18.06 -8.12
N GLU A 2 20.97 16.88 -8.56
CA GLU A 2 21.08 16.46 -9.97
C GLU A 2 19.84 16.88 -10.78
N ASP A 3 19.80 16.50 -12.05
CA ASP A 3 18.74 16.88 -12.99
C ASP A 3 17.39 16.26 -12.64
N GLY A 4 16.32 17.03 -12.84
CA GLY A 4 14.94 16.55 -12.59
C GLY A 4 14.58 16.38 -11.11
N VAL A 5 15.41 16.86 -10.17
CA VAL A 5 15.10 16.82 -8.74
C VAL A 5 13.94 17.76 -8.41
N ILE A 6 12.92 17.24 -7.74
CA ILE A 6 11.75 18.01 -7.30
C ILE A 6 11.91 18.33 -5.81
N VAL A 7 11.82 19.59 -5.43
CA VAL A 7 11.93 20.03 -4.04
C VAL A 7 10.64 20.71 -3.58
N GLY A 8 9.98 20.11 -2.60
CA GLY A 8 8.78 20.64 -1.97
C GLY A 8 9.04 21.91 -1.18
N ALA A 9 8.01 22.72 -1.02
CA ALA A 9 8.09 23.99 -0.31
C ALA A 9 8.56 23.80 1.15
N GLY A 10 9.46 24.66 1.61
CA GLY A 10 9.95 24.64 3.00
C GLY A 10 10.93 23.51 3.35
N ALA A 11 11.30 22.67 2.39
CA ALA A 11 12.31 21.63 2.57
C ALA A 11 13.70 22.22 2.90
N LYS A 12 14.46 21.51 3.75
CA LYS A 12 15.81 21.87 4.17
C LYS A 12 16.75 20.71 3.89
N ILE A 13 17.77 20.93 3.06
CA ILE A 13 18.77 19.94 2.69
C ILE A 13 20.08 20.36 3.36
N LEU A 14 20.55 19.59 4.33
CA LEU A 14 21.65 19.94 5.23
C LEU A 14 22.78 18.92 5.11
N GLY A 15 23.78 19.22 4.28
CA GLY A 15 25.03 18.45 4.25
C GLY A 15 25.72 18.43 2.89
N PRO A 16 26.98 17.96 2.84
CA PRO A 16 27.76 17.84 1.62
C PRO A 16 27.46 16.51 0.92
N PHE A 17 26.21 16.30 0.49
CA PHE A 17 25.79 15.09 -0.22
C PHE A 17 24.97 15.42 -1.45
N THR A 18 24.84 14.42 -2.33
CA THR A 18 24.08 14.53 -3.58
C THR A 18 22.66 14.01 -3.40
N VAL A 19 21.72 14.71 -4.04
CA VAL A 19 20.34 14.26 -4.28
C VAL A 19 20.29 13.86 -5.74
N GLY A 20 20.10 12.56 -5.99
CA GLY A 20 20.23 11.94 -7.30
C GLY A 20 19.15 12.37 -8.30
N ALA A 21 19.38 12.13 -9.59
CA ALA A 21 18.50 12.55 -10.66
C ALA A 21 17.07 12.03 -10.48
N GLY A 22 16.08 12.88 -10.76
CA GLY A 22 14.66 12.54 -10.61
C GLY A 22 14.19 12.28 -9.16
N ALA A 23 15.04 12.51 -8.16
CA ALA A 23 14.65 12.35 -6.76
C ALA A 23 13.66 13.44 -6.32
N LYS A 24 12.81 13.11 -5.36
CA LYS A 24 11.80 14.03 -4.80
C LYS A 24 12.09 14.33 -3.34
N VAL A 25 11.95 15.58 -2.92
CA VAL A 25 12.03 16.00 -1.52
C VAL A 25 10.69 16.54 -1.10
N GLY A 26 10.06 15.95 -0.07
CA GLY A 26 8.76 16.37 0.43
C GLY A 26 8.78 17.77 1.05
N SER A 27 7.63 18.43 1.05
CA SER A 27 7.45 19.73 1.70
C SER A 27 7.81 19.64 3.19
N ASN A 28 8.48 20.67 3.71
CA ASN A 28 8.99 20.74 5.08
C ASN A 28 9.93 19.59 5.51
N ALA A 29 10.45 18.76 4.60
CA ALA A 29 11.40 17.71 4.95
C ALA A 29 12.76 18.26 5.40
N VAL A 30 13.45 17.57 6.30
CA VAL A 30 14.84 17.90 6.70
C VAL A 30 15.74 16.74 6.30
N VAL A 31 16.41 16.88 5.15
CA VAL A 31 17.26 15.83 4.57
C VAL A 31 18.69 16.03 5.04
N THR A 32 19.25 15.02 5.71
CA THR A 32 20.62 15.04 6.26
C THR A 32 21.54 13.97 5.66
N ARG A 33 21.05 13.22 4.66
CA ARG A 33 21.78 12.12 3.99
C ARG A 33 21.49 12.11 2.50
N ALA A 34 22.38 11.51 1.72
CA ALA A 34 22.23 11.33 0.28
C ALA A 34 20.89 10.66 -0.08
N VAL A 35 20.28 11.14 -1.16
CA VAL A 35 19.03 10.59 -1.70
C VAL A 35 19.35 9.94 -3.05
N PRO A 36 19.13 8.63 -3.22
CA PRO A 36 19.35 7.94 -4.50
C PRO A 36 18.50 8.53 -5.64
N ALA A 37 18.91 8.31 -6.88
CA ALA A 37 18.12 8.68 -8.05
C ALA A 37 16.72 8.03 -8.00
N GLY A 38 15.69 8.79 -8.37
CA GLY A 38 14.29 8.35 -8.35
C GLY A 38 13.68 8.09 -6.97
N ALA A 39 14.42 8.26 -5.87
CA ALA A 39 13.90 8.08 -4.52
C ALA A 39 13.21 9.34 -3.99
N THR A 40 12.32 9.17 -3.00
CA THR A 40 11.60 10.26 -2.34
C THR A 40 12.08 10.41 -0.89
N ALA A 41 12.48 11.61 -0.48
CA ALA A 41 12.88 11.93 0.89
C ALA A 41 11.80 12.76 1.60
N VAL A 42 11.28 12.29 2.74
CA VAL A 42 10.16 12.93 3.46
C VAL A 42 10.37 12.97 4.97
N GLY A 43 9.78 13.96 5.64
CA GLY A 43 9.73 14.06 7.11
C GLY A 43 10.95 14.73 7.77
N ILE A 44 10.90 14.78 9.10
CA ILE A 44 11.94 15.35 9.97
C ILE A 44 12.21 14.34 11.11
N PRO A 45 13.40 13.69 11.16
CA PRO A 45 14.45 13.70 10.14
C PRO A 45 14.00 12.99 8.85
N GLY A 46 14.53 13.44 7.71
CA GLY A 46 14.16 12.96 6.38
C GLY A 46 14.46 11.47 6.20
N ARG A 47 13.42 10.69 5.91
CA ARG A 47 13.49 9.27 5.57
C ARG A 47 13.45 9.11 4.07
N VAL A 48 14.37 8.30 3.54
CA VAL A 48 14.44 7.99 2.11
C VAL A 48 13.58 6.77 1.82
N ILE A 49 12.65 6.92 0.89
CA ILE A 49 11.77 5.89 0.37
C ILE A 49 12.24 5.60 -1.05
N VAL A 50 12.72 4.38 -1.27
CA VAL A 50 13.10 3.91 -2.61
C VAL A 50 11.86 3.31 -3.25
N LYS A 51 11.45 3.81 -4.42
CA LYS A 51 10.40 3.17 -5.21
C LYS A 51 10.86 1.74 -5.55
N SER A 52 10.12 0.73 -5.09
CA SER A 52 10.29 -0.65 -5.53
C SER A 52 9.55 -0.84 -6.85
N ASP A 53 10.33 -1.13 -7.90
CA ASP A 53 10.02 -1.64 -9.24
C ASP A 53 8.69 -1.22 -9.89
N ASP A 54 8.77 -0.73 -11.13
CA ASP A 54 7.63 -0.37 -12.00
C ASP A 54 6.58 -1.49 -12.10
N GLU A 55 6.98 -2.75 -11.95
CA GLU A 55 6.09 -3.92 -11.90
C GLU A 55 5.15 -3.92 -10.69
N GLN A 56 5.64 -3.47 -9.52
CA GLN A 56 4.78 -3.33 -8.35
C GLN A 56 3.88 -2.11 -8.47
N GLU A 57 4.30 -1.05 -9.14
CA GLU A 57 3.45 0.11 -9.45
C GLU A 57 2.31 -0.32 -10.40
N ALA A 58 2.60 -1.11 -11.44
CA ALA A 58 1.59 -1.67 -12.33
C ALA A 58 0.63 -2.65 -11.60
N LYS A 59 1.15 -3.56 -10.77
CA LYS A 59 0.31 -4.46 -9.97
C LYS A 59 -0.55 -3.70 -8.97
N ARG A 60 0.01 -2.71 -8.26
CA ARG A 60 -0.74 -1.86 -7.32
C ARG A 60 -1.81 -1.03 -8.02
N LYS A 61 -1.53 -0.52 -9.22
CA LYS A 61 -2.49 0.24 -10.04
C LYS A 61 -3.64 -0.64 -10.54
N ALA A 62 -3.32 -1.86 -11.00
CA ALA A 62 -4.33 -2.84 -11.40
C ALA A 62 -5.20 -3.33 -10.23
N ILE A 63 -4.62 -3.42 -9.02
CA ILE A 63 -5.36 -3.73 -7.79
C ILE A 63 -6.27 -2.56 -7.41
N ALA A 64 -5.77 -1.31 -7.45
CA ALA A 64 -6.56 -0.12 -7.16
C ALA A 64 -7.75 0.05 -8.12
N GLU A 65 -7.56 -0.21 -9.42
CA GLU A 65 -8.64 -0.20 -10.42
C GLU A 65 -9.68 -1.30 -10.15
N LYS A 66 -9.25 -2.51 -9.76
CA LYS A 66 -10.17 -3.62 -9.46
C LYS A 66 -10.98 -3.43 -8.18
N ILE A 67 -10.42 -2.74 -7.19
CA ILE A 67 -11.05 -2.57 -5.89
C ILE A 67 -12.12 -1.47 -5.90
N GLY A 68 -12.13 -0.58 -6.92
CA GLY A 68 -13.23 0.37 -7.13
C GLY A 68 -13.54 1.27 -5.93
N PHE A 69 -12.56 1.48 -5.05
CA PHE A 69 -12.71 2.22 -3.79
C PHE A 69 -11.98 3.56 -3.92
N ASP A 70 -12.69 4.55 -4.45
CA ASP A 70 -12.21 5.91 -4.65
C ASP A 70 -12.49 6.78 -3.41
N ALA A 71 -12.12 6.26 -2.22
CA ALA A 71 -12.39 6.94 -0.96
C ALA A 71 -11.19 7.80 -0.53
N TYR A 72 -11.42 9.12 -0.59
CA TYR A 72 -10.65 10.20 0.04
C TYR A 72 -9.13 10.21 -0.22
N GLY A 73 -8.73 10.79 -1.35
CA GLY A 73 -7.48 11.58 -1.40
C GLY A 73 -6.17 10.80 -1.25
N VAL A 74 -6.11 9.56 -1.71
CA VAL A 74 -4.86 8.81 -1.80
C VAL A 74 -4.03 9.39 -2.96
N THR A 75 -3.30 10.46 -2.68
CA THR A 75 -2.23 10.93 -3.57
C THR A 75 -1.08 9.92 -3.56
N GLU A 76 -0.47 9.72 -4.73
CA GLU A 76 0.56 8.71 -5.07
C GLU A 76 1.80 8.66 -4.14
N ASP A 77 1.97 9.57 -3.18
CA ASP A 77 3.19 9.72 -2.38
C ASP A 77 3.01 9.43 -0.87
N MET A 78 1.82 9.06 -0.39
CA MET A 78 1.65 8.71 1.04
C MET A 78 0.56 7.66 1.26
N PRO A 79 0.90 6.35 1.24
CA PRO A 79 -0.06 5.30 1.54
C PRO A 79 -0.47 5.40 3.01
N ASP A 80 -1.78 5.56 3.24
CA ASP A 80 -2.38 5.57 4.56
C ASP A 80 -1.94 4.31 5.36
N PRO A 81 -1.53 4.46 6.64
CA PRO A 81 -1.03 3.34 7.44
C PRO A 81 -2.07 2.23 7.63
N VAL A 82 -3.37 2.55 7.64
CA VAL A 82 -4.47 1.58 7.69
C VAL A 82 -4.61 0.87 6.35
N ALA A 83 -4.59 1.58 5.23
CA ALA A 83 -4.62 0.97 3.90
C ALA A 83 -3.45 -0.02 3.69
N ARG A 84 -2.25 0.34 4.18
CA ARG A 84 -1.09 -0.56 4.18
C ARG A 84 -1.32 -1.79 5.06
N ALA A 85 -1.89 -1.62 6.25
CA ALA A 85 -2.19 -2.75 7.14
C ALA A 85 -3.22 -3.69 6.51
N ILE A 86 -4.27 -3.15 5.87
CA ILE A 86 -5.26 -3.95 5.13
C ILE A 86 -4.59 -4.71 3.98
N GLY A 87 -3.72 -4.06 3.20
CA GLY A 87 -2.96 -4.75 2.15
C GLY A 87 -2.13 -5.92 2.69
N GLN A 88 -1.42 -5.72 3.80
CA GLN A 88 -0.64 -6.79 4.45
C GLN A 88 -1.52 -7.92 4.98
N LEU A 89 -2.73 -7.61 5.47
CA LEU A 89 -3.69 -8.62 5.89
C LEU A 89 -4.18 -9.43 4.70
N LEU A 90 -4.50 -8.80 3.57
CA LEU A 90 -4.93 -9.49 2.35
C LEU A 90 -3.84 -10.42 1.80
N ASP A 91 -2.58 -9.98 1.77
CA ASP A 91 -1.44 -10.82 1.39
C ASP A 91 -1.32 -12.05 2.30
N HIS A 92 -1.53 -11.85 3.60
CA HIS A 92 -1.47 -12.95 4.57
C HIS A 92 -2.63 -13.93 4.39
N VAL A 93 -3.84 -13.45 4.08
CA VAL A 93 -5.01 -14.29 3.82
C VAL A 93 -4.74 -15.19 2.61
N GLN A 94 -4.19 -14.66 1.51
CA GLN A 94 -3.84 -15.47 0.34
C GLN A 94 -2.83 -16.57 0.68
N ALA A 95 -1.78 -16.23 1.44
CA ALA A 95 -0.80 -17.22 1.88
C ALA A 95 -1.39 -18.29 2.82
N VAL A 96 -2.42 -17.96 3.59
CA VAL A 96 -3.15 -18.92 4.45
C VAL A 96 -4.07 -19.80 3.61
N GLU A 97 -4.75 -19.25 2.61
CA GLU A 97 -5.59 -20.02 1.68
C GLU A 97 -4.77 -21.07 0.92
N GLU A 98 -3.61 -20.70 0.35
CA GLU A 98 -2.71 -21.65 -0.33
C GLU A 98 -2.28 -22.80 0.60
N ARG A 99 -1.96 -22.49 1.86
CA ARG A 99 -1.58 -23.52 2.85
C ARG A 99 -2.76 -24.41 3.23
N MET A 100 -3.95 -23.84 3.36
CA MET A 100 -5.17 -24.60 3.64
C MET A 100 -5.51 -25.52 2.47
N GLU A 101 -5.36 -25.07 1.22
CA GLU A 101 -5.58 -25.89 0.03
C GLU A 101 -4.63 -27.09 0.00
N GLY A 102 -3.32 -26.88 0.21
CA GLY A 102 -2.36 -27.99 0.28
C GLY A 102 -2.64 -28.95 1.45
N MET A 103 -3.08 -28.43 2.61
CA MET A 103 -3.50 -29.27 3.73
C MET A 103 -4.75 -30.09 3.37
N CYS A 104 -5.69 -29.50 2.64
CA CYS A 104 -6.90 -30.15 2.17
C CYS A 104 -6.61 -31.30 1.21
N GLU A 105 -5.71 -31.10 0.24
CA GLU A 105 -5.27 -32.18 -0.66
C GLU A 105 -4.70 -33.37 0.11
N ALA A 106 -3.84 -33.11 1.11
CA ALA A 106 -3.27 -34.16 1.95
C ALA A 106 -4.32 -34.89 2.79
N LEU A 107 -5.31 -34.17 3.33
CA LEU A 107 -6.41 -34.75 4.10
C LEU A 107 -7.34 -35.60 3.22
N THR A 108 -7.60 -35.17 1.98
CA THR A 108 -8.38 -35.96 1.01
C THR A 108 -7.64 -37.22 0.60
N ALA A 109 -6.31 -37.17 0.43
CA ALA A 109 -5.50 -38.36 0.17
C ALA A 109 -5.54 -39.38 1.32
N LEU A 110 -5.79 -38.92 2.56
CA LEU A 110 -6.00 -39.75 3.75
C LEU A 110 -7.46 -40.18 3.94
N GLY A 111 -8.38 -39.79 3.05
CA GLY A 111 -9.80 -40.18 3.06
C GLY A 111 -10.70 -39.31 3.93
N SER A 112 -10.28 -38.09 4.30
CA SER A 112 -11.08 -37.13 5.06
C SER A 112 -11.89 -36.20 4.14
N ASP A 113 -13.12 -35.89 4.54
CA ASP A 113 -14.05 -34.96 3.87
C ASP A 113 -14.05 -33.55 4.50
N TYR A 114 -13.10 -33.26 5.38
CA TYR A 114 -13.07 -32.02 6.18
C TYR A 114 -13.20 -30.75 5.32
N CYS A 115 -12.55 -30.73 4.15
CA CYS A 115 -12.53 -29.57 3.26
C CYS A 115 -13.76 -29.45 2.34
N ALA A 116 -14.66 -30.44 2.34
CA ALA A 116 -15.96 -30.34 1.66
C ALA A 116 -16.99 -29.53 2.47
N LYS A 117 -16.65 -29.12 3.70
CA LYS A 117 -17.51 -28.30 4.55
C LYS A 117 -17.57 -26.88 4.00
N GLN A 118 -18.78 -26.43 3.68
CA GLN A 118 -19.00 -25.08 3.16
C GLN A 118 -18.69 -24.03 4.23
N MET A 119 -17.96 -22.98 3.86
CA MET A 119 -17.75 -21.83 4.75
C MET A 119 -19.07 -21.09 4.98
N PRO A 120 -19.29 -20.54 6.18
CA PRO A 120 -20.43 -19.67 6.43
C PRO A 120 -20.36 -18.42 5.54
N GLU A 121 -21.48 -18.06 4.92
CA GLU A 121 -21.59 -16.87 4.08
C GLU A 121 -21.48 -15.60 4.93
N LEU A 122 -20.80 -14.58 4.39
CA LEU A 122 -20.78 -13.24 4.98
C LEU A 122 -22.15 -12.60 4.72
N ARG A 123 -22.89 -12.28 5.77
CA ARG A 123 -24.24 -11.71 5.63
C ARG A 123 -24.10 -10.20 5.46
N GLU A 124 -24.79 -9.63 4.47
CA GLU A 124 -24.73 -8.18 4.19
C GLU A 124 -25.22 -7.33 5.39
N GLU A 125 -26.12 -7.88 6.22
CA GLU A 125 -26.59 -7.26 7.46
C GLU A 125 -25.47 -6.96 8.46
N ASP A 126 -24.38 -7.76 8.45
CA ASP A 126 -23.24 -7.57 9.35
C ASP A 126 -22.38 -6.34 8.96
N PHE A 127 -22.61 -5.76 7.78
CA PHE A 127 -21.88 -4.59 7.24
C PHE A 127 -22.78 -3.36 7.03
N ALA A 128 -24.05 -3.41 7.45
CA ALA A 128 -25.03 -2.35 7.18
C ALA A 128 -24.61 -0.98 7.76
N GLU A 129 -23.92 -0.95 8.89
CA GLU A 129 -23.47 0.30 9.55
C GLU A 129 -22.33 1.01 8.79
N VAL A 130 -21.60 0.30 7.91
CA VAL A 130 -20.49 0.87 7.13
C VAL A 130 -20.99 1.53 5.84
N LYS A 131 -22.21 1.17 5.38
CA LYS A 131 -22.78 1.64 4.11
C LYS A 131 -23.41 3.03 4.19
N ASP A 132 -23.86 3.44 5.39
CA ASP A 132 -24.63 4.68 5.60
C ASP A 132 -23.76 5.95 5.75
N ALA A 133 -22.44 5.83 5.81
CA ALA A 133 -21.54 6.98 5.96
C ALA A 133 -21.14 7.65 4.63
N GLY A 134 -21.64 7.15 3.48
CA GLY A 134 -21.17 7.53 2.14
C GLY A 134 -22.11 8.39 1.29
N ASP A 135 -23.38 8.56 1.67
CA ASP A 135 -24.40 9.18 0.79
C ASP A 135 -25.22 10.27 1.52
N GLU A 136 -24.55 11.33 2.00
CA GLU A 136 -25.22 12.61 2.22
C GLU A 136 -24.82 13.58 1.09
N PRO A 137 -25.75 13.95 0.18
CA PRO A 137 -25.48 15.02 -0.78
C PRO A 137 -25.41 16.35 -0.04
N ARG A 138 -24.19 16.86 0.17
CA ARG A 138 -23.97 18.20 0.71
C ARG A 138 -24.32 19.25 -0.35
N SER A 139 -25.27 20.11 0.01
CA SER A 139 -25.79 21.25 -0.75
C SER A 139 -24.91 22.49 -0.66
#